data_AF-A0A6V8PUD9-F1
#
_entry.id   AF-A0A6V8PUD9-F1
#
_cell.length_a   1.000
_cell.length_b   1.000
_cell.length_c   1.000
_cell.angle_alpha   90.00
_cell.angle_beta   90.00
_cell.angle_gamma   90.00
#
_symmetry.space_group_name_H-M   'P 1'
#
loop_
_entity.id
_entity.type
_entity.pdbx_description
1 polymer ?
#
loop_
_entity_poly.entity_id
_entity_poly.type
_entity_poly.pdbx_seq_one_letter_code
_entity_poly.pdbx_strand_id
1 'polypeptide(L)'
;MFETPDDIYRSYQKFLRKKEYQRAYRCLERLLKEFPDDAQLLEDMVGLTIIFWKKLDTGKPSLIRLAKIRSYWLDYMLLSKVEAELGNIAKAKEYLKKSKELQKVQSHIRAERRPGQAFADLEGFIRYKESEAIDKRIVQSLAIRVPPEKKGRINKAQYKSPQTARTKTAEVPFVEKSEQKATAPAPATVVPIPTYSVPVKIELLKGEAITSFFQQGISPLKETLLFIDYAFLTIQGGFDELLCLNATSAVEKYWYQIETVKKVLKLFHGRALLCDEVGLGKTIEAGMLIKEYLMRGMVKNVLVLTPAPLVSQWKEEMQAKFGIEFLTTDDEEFTSDPAGFWKKRFIIASLNTAKSAKNMPLVTEQFYDLVVVDEAHH
;
A
#
# COMPACT_ATOMS: atom_id res chain seq x y z
N MET A 1 5.89 -28.61 27.45
CA MET A 1 7.07 -28.22 26.66
C MET A 1 7.77 -27.14 27.44
N PHE A 2 9.03 -27.35 27.81
CA PHE A 2 9.85 -26.29 28.39
C PHE A 2 10.04 -25.23 27.30
N GLU A 3 9.52 -24.02 27.52
CA GLU A 3 9.73 -22.91 26.60
C GLU A 3 11.19 -22.50 26.71
N THR A 4 12.02 -22.89 25.73
CA THR A 4 13.42 -22.44 25.68
C THR A 4 13.48 -20.97 25.25
N PRO A 5 14.56 -20.23 25.58
CA PRO A 5 14.75 -18.86 25.07
C PRO A 5 14.65 -18.78 23.55
N ASP A 6 15.14 -19.79 22.82
CA ASP A 6 15.02 -19.89 21.37
C ASP A 6 13.56 -20.03 20.90
N ASP A 7 12.75 -20.81 21.60
CA ASP A 7 11.32 -20.96 21.30
C ASP A 7 10.54 -19.64 21.53
N ILE A 8 10.93 -18.89 22.57
CA ILE A 8 10.37 -17.56 22.85
C ILE A 8 10.76 -16.58 21.75
N TYR A 9 12.01 -16.61 21.27
CA TYR A 9 12.47 -15.74 20.19
C TYR A 9 11.82 -16.09 18.83
N ARG A 10 11.67 -17.37 18.51
CA ARG A 10 10.90 -17.83 17.34
C ARG A 10 9.44 -17.38 17.41
N SER A 11 8.84 -17.42 18.60
CA SER A 11 7.49 -16.92 18.84
C SER A 11 7.40 -15.41 18.63
N TYR A 12 8.38 -14.64 19.10
CA TYR A 12 8.50 -13.20 18.80
C TYR A 12 8.49 -12.94 17.28
N GLN A 13 9.34 -13.61 16.50
CA GLN A 13 9.40 -13.44 15.04
C GLN A 13 8.07 -13.77 14.36
N LYS A 14 7.38 -14.84 14.82
CA LYS A 14 6.06 -15.23 14.32
C LYS A 14 5.00 -14.16 14.61
N PHE A 15 4.99 -13.61 15.81
CA PHE A 15 4.06 -12.52 16.18
C PHE A 15 4.35 -11.22 15.43
N LEU A 16 5.63 -10.91 15.18
CA LEU A 16 6.03 -9.76 14.37
C LEU A 16 5.48 -9.87 12.94
N ARG A 17 5.61 -11.05 12.29
CA ARG A 17 5.06 -11.30 10.94
C ARG A 17 3.54 -11.15 10.88
N LYS A 18 2.86 -11.53 11.97
CA LYS A 18 1.40 -11.39 12.11
C LYS A 18 0.94 -10.00 12.54
N LYS A 19 1.87 -9.05 12.74
CA LYS A 19 1.60 -7.70 13.27
C LYS A 19 0.96 -7.70 14.67
N GLU A 20 1.17 -8.76 15.45
CA GLU A 20 0.69 -8.88 16.83
C GLU A 20 1.70 -8.26 17.82
N TYR A 21 1.89 -6.93 17.74
CA TYR A 21 2.99 -6.23 18.42
C TYR A 21 3.00 -6.36 19.94
N GLN A 22 1.82 -6.39 20.58
CA GLN A 22 1.74 -6.54 22.04
C GLN A 22 2.22 -7.92 22.51
N ARG A 23 1.96 -8.98 21.71
CA ARG A 23 2.43 -10.34 22.02
C ARG A 23 3.92 -10.47 21.75
N ALA A 24 4.40 -9.91 20.64
CA ALA A 24 5.83 -9.81 20.34
C ALA A 24 6.61 -9.08 21.46
N TYR A 25 6.05 -7.99 22.01
CA TYR A 25 6.65 -7.23 23.10
C TYR A 25 6.80 -8.08 24.36
N ARG A 26 5.76 -8.85 24.75
CA ARG A 26 5.83 -9.73 25.92
C ARG A 26 6.89 -10.81 25.78
N CYS A 27 7.09 -11.35 24.56
CA CYS A 27 8.15 -12.32 24.29
C CYS A 27 9.54 -11.70 24.52
N LEU A 28 9.80 -10.52 23.95
CA LEU A 28 11.09 -9.83 24.14
C LEU A 28 11.29 -9.36 25.58
N GLU A 29 10.24 -8.91 26.27
CA GLU A 29 10.32 -8.49 27.67
C GLU A 29 10.68 -9.66 28.58
N ARG A 30 10.18 -10.87 28.27
CA ARG A 30 10.57 -12.08 28.99
C ARG A 30 12.03 -12.44 28.74
N LEU A 31 12.50 -12.37 27.49
CA LEU A 31 13.90 -12.61 27.15
C LEU A 31 14.84 -11.59 27.79
N LEU A 32 14.47 -10.31 27.81
CA LEU A 32 15.26 -9.26 28.47
C LEU A 32 15.28 -9.35 30.00
N LYS A 33 14.35 -10.09 30.63
CA LYS A 33 14.45 -10.40 32.07
C LYS A 33 15.52 -11.45 32.35
N GLU A 34 15.68 -12.40 31.43
CA GLU A 34 16.70 -13.46 31.53
C GLU A 34 18.07 -12.95 31.08
N PHE A 35 18.11 -12.08 30.06
CA PHE A 35 19.33 -11.53 29.46
C PHE A 35 19.25 -9.99 29.39
N PRO A 36 19.49 -9.27 30.51
CA PRO A 36 19.21 -7.83 30.61
C PRO A 36 20.14 -6.92 29.79
N ASP A 37 21.37 -7.35 29.54
CA ASP A 37 22.40 -6.57 28.84
C ASP A 37 22.67 -7.07 27.41
N ASP A 38 21.81 -7.94 26.89
CA ASP A 38 21.90 -8.40 25.51
C ASP A 38 21.56 -7.26 24.54
N ALA A 39 22.58 -6.80 23.81
CA ALA A 39 22.45 -5.69 22.89
C ALA A 39 21.52 -6.00 21.70
N GLN A 40 21.43 -7.25 21.27
CA GLN A 40 20.60 -7.66 20.15
C GLN A 40 19.12 -7.67 20.55
N LEU A 41 18.80 -8.19 21.73
CA LEU A 41 17.43 -8.17 22.27
C LEU A 41 16.95 -6.75 22.55
N LEU A 42 17.84 -5.87 23.01
CA LEU A 42 17.53 -4.45 23.20
C LEU A 42 17.27 -3.74 21.85
N GLU A 43 18.04 -4.06 20.81
CA GLU A 43 17.81 -3.54 19.46
C GLU A 43 16.47 -4.01 18.88
N ASP A 44 16.16 -5.30 19.00
CA ASP A 44 14.88 -5.86 18.57
C ASP A 44 13.70 -5.21 19.33
N MET A 45 13.86 -4.96 20.62
CA MET A 45 12.85 -4.28 21.44
C MET A 45 12.63 -2.83 21.00
N VAL A 46 13.72 -2.10 20.73
CA VAL A 46 13.67 -0.73 20.21
C VAL A 46 13.02 -0.70 18.82
N GLY A 47 13.39 -1.61 17.93
CA GLY A 47 12.79 -1.75 16.60
C GLY A 47 11.29 -2.03 16.69
N LEU A 48 10.88 -3.00 17.51
CA LEU A 48 9.48 -3.33 17.73
C LEU A 48 8.66 -2.12 18.22
N THR A 49 9.16 -1.43 19.25
CA THR A 49 8.38 -0.39 19.95
C THR A 49 8.37 0.95 19.20
N ILE A 50 9.54 1.40 18.73
CA ILE A 50 9.71 2.73 18.13
C ILE A 50 9.34 2.68 16.64
N ILE A 51 9.79 1.66 15.91
CA ILE A 51 9.62 1.60 14.45
C ILE A 51 8.25 1.02 14.09
N PHE A 52 7.90 -0.16 14.63
CA PHE A 52 6.69 -0.87 14.23
C PHE A 52 5.44 -0.45 15.02
N TRP A 53 5.52 -0.46 16.35
CA TRP A 53 4.35 -0.22 17.21
C TRP A 53 4.06 1.27 17.45
N LYS A 54 5.02 2.16 17.19
CA LYS A 54 4.95 3.61 17.42
C LYS A 54 4.57 3.97 18.87
N LYS A 55 4.97 3.15 19.84
CA LYS A 55 4.82 3.42 21.28
C LYS A 55 6.16 3.83 21.87
N LEU A 56 6.42 5.13 21.81
CA LEU A 56 7.69 5.75 22.20
C LEU A 56 7.97 5.61 23.70
N ASP A 57 6.94 5.77 24.54
CA ASP A 57 7.06 5.68 26.00
C ASP A 57 7.59 4.32 26.46
N THR A 58 7.11 3.25 25.82
CA THR A 58 7.50 1.88 26.15
C THR A 58 8.89 1.51 25.62
N GLY A 59 9.31 2.08 24.50
CA GLY A 59 10.61 1.79 23.87
C GLY A 59 11.78 2.56 24.48
N LYS A 60 11.52 3.74 25.04
CA LYS A 60 12.54 4.66 25.56
C LYS A 60 13.47 4.03 26.62
N PRO A 61 13.00 3.30 27.65
CA PRO A 61 13.89 2.71 28.64
C PRO A 61 14.91 1.73 28.03
N SER A 62 14.47 0.92 27.07
CA SER A 62 15.33 -0.03 26.34
C SER A 62 16.36 0.69 25.48
N LEU A 63 15.96 1.79 24.81
CA LEU A 63 16.87 2.63 24.03
C LEU A 63 17.93 3.32 24.90
N ILE A 64 17.58 3.79 26.09
CA ILE A 64 18.55 4.36 27.04
C ILE A 64 19.58 3.32 27.46
N ARG A 65 19.16 2.07 27.71
CA ARG A 65 20.08 0.97 28.03
C ARG A 65 21.00 0.66 26.86
N LEU A 66 20.44 0.52 25.66
CA LEU A 66 21.20 0.27 24.43
C LEU A 66 22.27 1.35 24.18
N ALA A 67 21.89 2.62 24.32
CA ALA A 67 22.80 3.76 24.16
C ALA A 67 23.93 3.80 25.20
N LYS A 68 23.72 3.25 26.40
CA LYS A 68 24.78 3.12 27.42
C LYS A 68 25.74 1.99 27.08
N ILE A 69 25.24 0.87 26.55
CA ILE A 69 26.05 -0.30 26.21
C ILE A 69 26.93 -0.01 24.98
N ARG A 70 26.32 0.44 23.87
CA ARG A 70 27.02 0.63 22.60
C ARG A 70 27.74 1.98 22.51
N SER A 71 27.24 3.00 23.22
CA SER A 71 27.76 4.37 23.17
C SER A 71 27.87 4.92 21.74
N TYR A 72 26.98 4.52 20.84
CA TYR A 72 26.98 4.98 19.45
C TYR A 72 26.24 6.29 19.29
N TRP A 73 26.77 7.17 18.44
CA TRP A 73 26.14 8.47 18.17
C TRP A 73 24.72 8.34 17.59
N LEU A 74 24.43 7.28 16.84
CA LEU A 74 23.11 6.96 16.26
C LEU A 74 22.04 6.72 17.34
N ASP A 75 22.37 6.04 18.43
CA ASP A 75 21.42 5.76 19.52
C ASP A 75 21.01 7.05 20.23
N TYR A 76 21.96 7.96 20.45
CA TYR A 76 21.69 9.29 21.02
C TYR A 76 20.92 10.20 20.06
N MET A 77 21.11 10.04 18.75
CA MET A 77 20.29 10.74 17.76
C MET A 77 18.84 10.25 17.80
N LEU A 78 18.62 8.93 17.92
CA LEU A 78 17.30 8.36 18.07
C LEU A 78 16.65 8.79 19.39
N LEU A 79 17.39 8.81 20.51
CA LEU A 79 16.91 9.32 21.80
C LEU A 79 16.47 10.78 21.72
N SER A 80 17.24 11.61 21.02
CA SER A 80 16.89 13.02 20.80
C SER A 80 15.56 13.16 20.06
N LYS A 81 15.36 12.37 19.00
CA LYS A 81 14.09 12.34 18.26
C LYS A 81 12.91 11.88 19.12
N VAL A 82 13.09 10.79 19.88
CA VAL A 82 12.06 10.25 20.77
C VAL A 82 11.66 11.27 21.84
N GLU A 83 12.62 11.94 22.48
CA GLU A 83 12.31 12.99 23.48
C GLU A 83 11.61 14.20 22.87
N ALA A 84 11.96 14.58 21.63
CA ALA A 84 11.28 15.65 20.91
C ALA A 84 9.82 15.28 20.60
N GLU A 85 9.55 14.02 20.22
CA GLU A 85 8.19 13.51 20.00
C GLU A 85 7.36 13.46 21.29
N LEU A 86 8.00 13.17 22.43
CA LEU A 86 7.37 13.22 23.76
C LEU A 86 7.20 14.65 24.31
N GLY A 87 7.69 15.67 23.59
CA GLY A 87 7.60 17.07 23.99
C GLY A 87 8.68 17.55 24.99
N ASN A 88 9.66 16.72 25.32
CA ASN A 88 10.77 17.05 26.21
C ASN A 88 11.92 17.74 25.44
N ILE A 89 11.68 18.95 24.95
CA ILE A 89 12.61 19.68 24.06
C ILE A 89 14.00 19.89 24.69
N ALA A 90 14.09 20.14 26.01
CA ALA A 90 15.36 20.34 26.69
C ALA A 90 16.26 19.10 26.63
N LYS A 91 15.71 17.92 26.93
CA LYS A 91 16.43 16.64 26.85
C LYS A 91 16.76 16.25 25.42
N ALA A 92 15.87 16.57 24.48
CA ALA A 92 16.13 16.36 23.06
C ALA A 92 17.38 17.11 22.58
N LYS A 93 17.52 18.39 22.98
CA LYS A 93 18.70 19.22 22.68
C LYS A 93 19.98 18.69 23.35
N GLU A 94 19.89 18.18 24.58
CA GLU A 94 21.01 17.55 25.29
C GLU A 94 21.52 16.29 24.57
N TYR A 95 20.63 15.38 24.20
CA TYR A 95 21.00 14.16 23.47
C TYR A 95 21.53 14.46 22.06
N LEU A 96 21.01 15.49 21.39
CA LEU A 96 21.54 15.95 20.11
C LEU A 96 22.99 16.42 20.25
N LYS A 97 23.30 17.21 21.28
CA LYS A 97 24.66 17.68 21.53
C LYS A 97 25.61 16.50 21.77
N LYS A 98 25.21 15.55 22.62
CA LYS A 98 25.99 14.35 22.92
C LYS A 98 26.22 13.48 21.67
N SER A 99 25.21 13.34 20.81
CA SER A 99 25.33 12.62 19.54
C SER A 99 26.37 13.27 18.61
N LYS A 100 26.38 14.61 18.49
CA LYS A 100 27.38 15.33 17.68
C LYS A 100 28.80 15.18 18.23
N GLU A 101 28.98 15.20 19.54
CA GLU A 101 30.28 14.98 20.19
C GLU A 101 30.81 13.57 19.90
N LEU A 102 29.95 12.55 20.02
CA LEU A 102 30.31 11.16 19.72
C LEU A 102 30.59 10.94 18.23
N GLN A 103 29.86 11.60 17.33
CA GLN A 103 30.09 11.47 15.88
C GLN A 103 31.47 11.99 15.45
N LYS A 104 32.00 13.03 16.11
CA LYS A 104 33.36 13.52 15.84
C LYS A 104 34.43 12.49 16.17
N VAL A 105 34.20 11.70 17.22
CA VAL A 105 35.12 10.63 17.67
C VAL A 105 34.90 9.34 16.86
N GLN A 106 33.65 9.07 16.44
CA GLN A 106 33.21 7.84 15.80
C GLN A 106 32.90 8.03 14.31
N SER A 107 33.79 8.69 13.56
CA SER A 107 33.60 9.01 12.13
C SER A 107 33.47 7.77 11.21
N HIS A 108 33.88 6.59 11.70
CA HIS A 108 33.82 5.31 10.98
C HIS A 108 32.43 4.64 11.02
N ILE A 109 31.57 5.00 11.97
CA ILE A 109 30.23 4.42 12.10
C ILE A 109 29.33 5.06 11.03
N ARG A 110 29.11 4.32 9.92
CA ARG A 110 28.28 4.75 8.80
C ARG A 110 26.81 4.82 9.21
N ALA A 111 26.15 5.91 8.82
CA ALA A 111 24.70 6.08 8.87
C ALA A 111 24.12 6.06 7.45
N GLU A 112 22.84 5.69 7.32
CA GLU A 112 22.09 5.67 6.04
C GLU A 112 22.12 7.03 5.31
N ARG A 113 22.30 8.14 6.06
CA ARG A 113 22.42 9.52 5.54
C ARG A 113 23.75 10.13 5.93
N ARG A 114 24.23 11.09 5.13
CA ARG A 114 25.38 11.94 5.51
C ARG A 114 25.12 12.53 6.91
N PRO A 115 26.01 12.33 7.90
CA PRO A 115 25.75 12.73 9.29
C PRO A 115 25.31 14.19 9.42
N GLY A 116 25.90 15.11 8.64
CA GLY A 116 25.51 16.52 8.63
C GLY A 116 24.05 16.77 8.22
N GLN A 117 23.54 16.02 7.24
CA GLN A 117 22.14 16.15 6.79
C GLN A 117 21.18 15.56 7.83
N ALA A 118 21.53 14.42 8.42
CA ALA A 118 20.73 13.80 9.49
C ALA A 118 20.59 14.72 10.72
N PHE A 119 21.67 15.41 11.10
CA PHE A 119 21.61 16.40 12.19
C PHE A 119 20.78 17.64 11.82
N ALA A 120 20.89 18.15 10.59
CA ALA A 120 20.11 19.30 10.15
C ALA A 120 18.60 19.00 10.12
N ASP A 121 18.21 17.81 9.64
CA ASP A 121 16.83 17.35 9.63
C ASP A 121 16.27 17.26 11.06
N LEU A 122 17.06 16.70 11.99
CA LEU A 122 16.66 16.56 13.40
C LEU A 122 16.56 17.92 14.11
N GLU A 123 17.47 18.85 13.82
CA GLU A 123 17.37 20.22 14.34
C GLU A 123 16.11 20.93 13.84
N GLY A 124 15.80 20.80 12.55
CA GLY A 124 14.55 21.31 11.98
C GLY A 124 13.33 20.73 12.69
N PHE A 125 13.34 19.42 12.95
CA PHE A 125 12.27 18.74 13.68
C PHE A 125 12.11 19.23 15.12
N ILE A 126 13.21 19.41 15.85
CA ILE A 126 13.18 19.94 17.22
C ILE A 126 12.63 21.37 17.23
N ARG A 127 13.04 22.23 16.28
CA ARG A 127 12.51 23.60 16.15
C ARG A 127 11.01 23.60 15.89
N TYR A 128 10.54 22.72 15.00
CA TYR A 128 9.11 22.56 14.73
C TYR A 128 8.32 22.11 15.96
N LYS A 129 8.87 21.16 16.74
CA LYS A 129 8.22 20.71 17.99
C LYS A 129 8.25 21.77 19.08
N GLU A 130 9.29 22.59 19.11
CA GLU A 130 9.40 23.75 20.00
C GLU A 130 8.33 24.81 19.67
N SER A 131 8.12 25.13 18.39
CA SER A 131 7.03 26.04 17.98
C SER A 131 5.65 25.47 18.29
N GLU A 132 5.41 24.17 18.01
CA GLU A 132 4.14 23.52 18.32
C GLU A 132 3.80 23.56 19.83
N ALA A 133 4.81 23.43 20.69
CA ALA A 133 4.65 23.53 22.14
C ALA A 133 4.35 24.98 22.60
N ILE A 134 4.92 25.98 21.93
CA ILE A 134 4.65 27.41 22.20
C ILE A 134 3.21 27.74 21.78
N ASP A 135 2.78 27.32 20.59
CA ASP A 135 1.42 27.55 20.09
C ASP A 135 0.37 26.91 21.01
N LYS A 136 0.59 25.66 21.47
CA LYS A 136 -0.31 25.01 22.44
C LYS A 136 -0.40 25.77 23.76
N ARG A 137 0.71 26.36 24.25
CA ARG A 137 0.71 27.18 25.46
C ARG A 137 -0.05 28.49 25.27
N ILE A 138 0.10 29.13 24.11
CA ILE A 138 -0.65 30.35 23.74
C ILE A 138 -2.15 30.04 23.65
N VAL A 139 -2.52 28.94 23.01
CA VAL A 139 -3.93 28.51 22.92
C VAL A 139 -4.50 28.17 24.31
N GLN A 140 -3.72 27.51 25.18
CA GLN A 140 -4.14 27.23 26.56
C GLN A 140 -4.23 28.49 27.43
N SER A 141 -3.37 29.50 27.22
CA SER A 141 -3.44 30.76 27.96
C SER A 141 -4.55 31.69 27.47
N LEU A 142 -4.94 31.57 26.20
CA LEU A 142 -6.08 32.25 25.58
C LEU A 142 -7.41 31.51 25.78
N ALA A 143 -7.39 30.27 26.28
CA ALA A 143 -8.59 29.53 26.64
C ALA A 143 -9.28 30.23 27.83
N ILE A 144 -10.23 31.10 27.50
CA ILE A 144 -11.15 31.75 28.43
C ILE A 144 -11.73 30.68 29.37
N ARG A 145 -11.52 30.85 30.68
CA ARG A 145 -12.14 30.02 31.72
C ARG A 145 -13.64 30.21 31.66
N VAL A 146 -14.34 29.35 30.92
CA VAL A 146 -15.79 29.19 31.08
C VAL A 146 -16.02 28.47 32.41
N PRO A 147 -16.73 29.07 33.38
CA PRO A 147 -17.03 28.41 34.65
C PRO A 147 -17.83 27.13 34.41
N PRO A 148 -17.64 26.08 35.22
CA PRO A 148 -18.37 24.83 35.01
C PRO A 148 -19.86 25.05 35.23
N GLU A 149 -20.67 24.77 34.21
CA GLU A 149 -22.13 24.77 34.33
C GLU A 149 -22.55 23.79 35.42
N LYS A 150 -23.16 24.33 36.48
CA LYS A 150 -23.88 23.54 37.47
C LYS A 150 -24.97 22.76 36.75
N LYS A 151 -24.98 21.43 36.89
CA LYS A 151 -26.08 20.55 36.52
C LYS A 151 -27.36 21.02 37.22
N GLY A 152 -28.15 21.86 36.54
CA GLY A 152 -29.45 22.33 36.96
C GLY A 152 -30.49 21.90 35.93
N ARG A 153 -31.43 21.05 36.36
CA ARG A 153 -32.63 20.67 35.58
C ARG A 153 -33.32 21.93 35.04
N ILE A 154 -33.48 22.04 33.73
CA ILE A 154 -34.37 23.04 33.14
C ILE A 154 -35.67 22.32 32.75
N ASN A 155 -36.70 22.54 33.56
CA ASN A 155 -38.09 22.24 33.25
C ASN A 155 -38.62 23.24 32.23
N LYS A 156 -39.41 22.73 31.28
CA LYS A 156 -40.19 23.47 30.28
C LYS A 156 -41.19 24.44 30.92
N ALA A 157 -41.10 25.73 30.59
CA ALA A 157 -42.16 26.76 30.57
C ALA A 157 -41.45 28.13 30.44
N GLN A 158 -41.78 29.10 29.60
CA GLN A 158 -42.87 29.38 28.66
C GLN A 158 -42.33 30.48 27.73
N TYR A 159 -42.59 30.42 26.42
CA TYR A 159 -43.02 31.61 25.70
C TYR A 159 -44.06 31.18 24.66
N LYS A 160 -45.25 31.76 24.80
CA LYS A 160 -46.50 31.43 24.10
C LYS A 160 -46.54 32.07 22.72
N SER A 161 -46.93 31.30 21.71
CA SER A 161 -47.39 31.79 20.41
C SER A 161 -48.86 32.22 20.49
N PRO A 162 -49.26 33.39 19.95
CA PRO A 162 -50.67 33.70 19.71
C PRO A 162 -51.15 33.19 18.35
N GLN A 163 -52.44 32.86 18.32
CA GLN A 163 -53.14 31.94 17.42
C GLN A 163 -53.65 32.55 16.10
N THR A 164 -54.02 31.62 15.21
CA THR A 164 -54.77 31.76 13.96
C THR A 164 -56.19 32.35 14.12
N ALA A 165 -56.64 33.12 13.11
CA ALA A 165 -58.05 33.40 12.85
C ALA A 165 -58.38 33.14 11.37
N ARG A 166 -59.56 32.55 11.15
CA ARG A 166 -60.09 31.95 9.92
C ARG A 166 -60.71 32.95 8.92
N THR A 167 -60.41 32.71 7.64
CA THR A 167 -61.26 32.62 6.44
C THR A 167 -62.36 33.65 6.13
N LYS A 168 -62.29 34.22 4.91
CA LYS A 168 -63.33 34.50 3.86
C LYS A 168 -62.60 35.26 2.74
N THR A 169 -62.71 35.02 1.42
CA THR A 169 -63.84 34.88 0.48
C THR A 169 -63.23 34.51 -0.90
N ALA A 170 -63.78 33.55 -1.67
CA ALA A 170 -64.60 33.74 -2.90
C ALA A 170 -64.07 34.83 -3.87
N GLU A 171 -63.46 34.44 -5.00
CA GLU A 171 -64.00 34.50 -6.41
C GLU A 171 -63.65 35.85 -7.10
N VAL A 172 -63.21 36.03 -8.36
CA VAL A 172 -63.15 35.31 -9.66
C VAL A 172 -62.05 36.03 -10.53
N PRO A 173 -61.93 35.88 -11.87
CA PRO A 173 -61.39 34.81 -12.71
C PRO A 173 -60.03 35.13 -13.41
N PHE A 174 -59.32 34.05 -13.72
CA PHE A 174 -58.70 33.69 -15.01
C PHE A 174 -58.60 34.72 -16.16
N VAL A 175 -57.38 34.98 -16.65
CA VAL A 175 -57.08 35.12 -18.10
C VAL A 175 -55.77 34.41 -18.43
N GLU A 176 -55.88 33.54 -19.42
CA GLU A 176 -54.90 32.69 -20.10
C GLU A 176 -53.54 33.30 -20.45
N LYS A 177 -52.49 32.47 -20.32
CA LYS A 177 -51.78 31.95 -21.49
C LYS A 177 -50.93 30.71 -21.18
N SER A 178 -51.34 29.60 -21.79
CA SER A 178 -50.50 28.55 -22.38
C SER A 178 -49.31 29.15 -23.14
N GLU A 179 -48.13 28.56 -23.29
CA GLU A 179 -47.55 27.25 -23.03
C GLU A 179 -46.04 27.49 -23.23
N GLN A 180 -45.14 26.95 -22.38
CA GLN A 180 -43.79 26.60 -22.82
C GLN A 180 -43.06 25.68 -21.84
N LYS A 181 -42.67 24.52 -22.39
CA LYS A 181 -41.76 23.46 -21.91
C LYS A 181 -40.93 23.75 -20.65
N ALA A 182 -41.07 22.87 -19.67
CA ALA A 182 -40.17 22.75 -18.54
C ALA A 182 -38.74 22.38 -18.99
N THR A 183 -37.78 23.27 -18.75
CA THR A 183 -36.35 22.98 -18.74
C THR A 183 -35.84 22.98 -17.30
N ALA A 184 -35.06 21.95 -16.97
CA ALA A 184 -34.47 21.69 -15.67
C ALA A 184 -33.55 22.82 -15.17
N PRO A 185 -33.43 23.04 -13.85
CA PRO A 185 -32.55 24.06 -13.30
C PRO A 185 -31.07 23.71 -13.53
N ALA A 186 -30.28 24.74 -13.85
CA ALA A 186 -28.86 24.68 -14.21
C ALA A 186 -27.97 24.06 -13.10
N PRO A 187 -26.91 23.31 -13.48
CA PRO A 187 -25.99 22.70 -12.52
C PRO A 187 -25.07 23.75 -11.87
N ALA A 188 -24.86 23.59 -10.57
CA ALA A 188 -23.95 24.40 -9.77
C ALA A 188 -22.52 24.40 -10.34
N THR A 189 -21.90 25.57 -10.40
CA THR A 189 -20.51 25.77 -10.82
C THR A 189 -19.55 25.03 -9.88
N VAL A 190 -18.96 23.95 -10.37
CA VAL A 190 -17.88 23.20 -9.72
C VAL A 190 -16.59 24.02 -9.86
N VAL A 191 -15.98 24.41 -8.75
CA VAL A 191 -14.64 25.03 -8.75
C VAL A 191 -13.62 23.96 -9.15
N PRO A 192 -12.84 24.13 -10.23
CA PRO A 192 -11.88 23.13 -10.65
C PRO A 192 -10.69 23.09 -9.69
N ILE A 193 -10.42 21.91 -9.13
CA ILE A 193 -9.23 21.64 -8.32
C ILE A 193 -8.03 21.58 -9.28
N PRO A 194 -6.96 22.38 -9.09
CA PRO A 194 -5.77 22.27 -9.93
C PRO A 194 -5.10 20.91 -9.70
N THR A 195 -5.11 20.07 -10.72
CA THR A 195 -4.31 18.85 -10.78
C THR A 195 -2.86 19.22 -11.04
N TYR A 196 -2.01 19.09 -10.04
CA TYR A 196 -0.56 19.17 -10.20
C TYR A 196 -0.02 17.79 -10.56
N SER A 197 0.41 17.60 -11.81
CA SER A 197 1.23 16.45 -12.20
C SER A 197 2.70 16.83 -12.09
N VAL A 198 3.41 16.32 -11.08
CA VAL A 198 4.87 16.38 -11.05
C VAL A 198 5.38 15.28 -11.98
N PRO A 199 6.06 15.58 -13.09
CA PRO A 199 6.65 14.55 -13.93
C PRO A 199 7.83 13.92 -13.17
N VAL A 200 7.59 12.79 -12.52
CA VAL A 200 8.65 12.02 -11.88
C VAL A 200 9.29 11.16 -12.96
N LYS A 201 10.52 11.50 -13.35
CA LYS A 201 11.35 10.66 -14.21
C LYS A 201 12.11 9.68 -13.30
N ILE A 202 11.71 8.42 -13.30
CA ILE A 202 12.38 7.36 -12.55
C ILE A 202 13.35 6.66 -13.50
N GLU A 203 14.66 6.81 -13.29
CA GLU A 203 15.67 6.09 -14.05
C GLU A 203 15.93 4.72 -13.42
N LEU A 204 16.19 3.69 -14.24
CA LEU A 204 16.55 2.37 -13.74
C LEU A 204 17.84 2.42 -12.90
N LEU A 205 17.84 1.81 -11.71
CA LEU A 205 19.07 1.59 -10.96
C LEU A 205 19.99 0.67 -11.77
N LYS A 206 21.16 1.18 -12.15
CA LYS A 206 22.19 0.40 -12.85
C LYS A 206 22.65 -0.77 -11.95
N GLY A 207 22.90 -1.93 -12.56
CA GLY A 207 23.16 -3.20 -11.86
C GLY A 207 24.22 -3.13 -10.76
N GLU A 208 25.24 -2.29 -10.90
CA GLU A 208 26.32 -2.08 -9.92
C GLU A 208 25.83 -1.55 -8.55
N ALA A 209 24.78 -0.73 -8.55
CA ALA A 209 24.16 -0.23 -7.31
C ALA A 209 23.36 -1.32 -6.58
N ILE A 210 22.87 -2.32 -7.33
CA ILE A 210 22.12 -3.46 -6.80
C ILE A 210 23.08 -4.51 -6.24
N THR A 211 24.21 -4.77 -6.91
CA THR A 211 25.20 -5.74 -6.44
C THR A 211 25.83 -5.31 -5.11
N SER A 212 26.11 -4.01 -4.95
CA SER A 212 26.63 -3.46 -3.69
C SER A 212 25.62 -3.54 -2.53
N PHE A 213 24.31 -3.51 -2.83
CA PHE A 213 23.23 -3.70 -1.86
C PHE A 213 23.15 -5.16 -1.37
N PHE A 214 23.31 -6.15 -2.26
CA PHE A 214 23.32 -7.57 -1.89
C PHE A 214 24.64 -8.02 -1.24
N GLN A 215 25.76 -7.35 -1.54
CA GLN A 215 27.08 -7.68 -0.98
C GLN A 215 27.32 -7.09 0.42
N GLN A 216 26.59 -6.05 0.82
CA GLN A 216 26.59 -5.57 2.20
C GLN A 216 25.52 -6.37 2.97
N GLY A 217 25.94 -7.14 3.98
CA GLY A 217 25.03 -8.00 4.75
C GLY A 217 23.80 -7.26 5.30
N ILE A 218 22.74 -8.05 5.59
CA ILE A 218 21.41 -7.71 6.12
C ILE A 218 21.07 -6.21 6.10
N SER A 219 20.44 -5.75 5.02
CA SER A 219 19.87 -4.41 4.94
C SER A 219 18.76 -4.21 6.00
N PRO A 220 18.67 -3.05 6.66
CA PRO A 220 17.56 -2.69 7.52
C PRO A 220 16.22 -2.89 6.81
N LEU A 221 15.22 -3.43 7.53
CA LEU A 221 13.90 -3.77 6.99
C LEU A 221 13.22 -2.59 6.27
N LYS A 222 13.52 -1.36 6.70
CA LYS A 222 13.07 -0.11 6.08
C LYS A 222 13.73 0.15 4.71
N GLU A 223 15.01 -0.13 4.56
CA GLU A 223 15.71 -0.02 3.27
C GLU A 223 15.24 -1.10 2.31
N THR A 224 14.99 -2.32 2.80
CA THR A 224 14.37 -3.38 1.98
C THR A 224 12.97 -2.98 1.54
N LEU A 225 12.15 -2.40 2.43
CA LEU A 225 10.82 -1.89 2.08
C LEU A 225 10.89 -0.72 1.10
N LEU A 226 11.81 0.23 1.28
CA LEU A 226 12.03 1.32 0.33
C LEU A 226 12.51 0.82 -1.02
N PHE A 227 13.34 -0.22 -1.04
CA PHE A 227 13.77 -0.87 -2.27
C PHE A 227 12.64 -1.62 -2.95
N ILE A 228 11.78 -2.30 -2.18
CA ILE A 228 10.55 -2.92 -2.68
C ILE A 228 9.60 -1.85 -3.23
N ASP A 229 9.36 -0.76 -2.51
CA ASP A 229 8.52 0.35 -2.93
C ASP A 229 9.10 1.05 -4.16
N TYR A 230 10.42 1.25 -4.20
CA TYR A 230 11.13 1.77 -5.37
C TYR A 230 11.00 0.83 -6.56
N ALA A 231 11.18 -0.48 -6.36
CA ALA A 231 10.98 -1.48 -7.39
C ALA A 231 9.54 -1.43 -7.88
N PHE A 232 8.54 -1.41 -6.98
CA PHE A 232 7.13 -1.24 -7.33
C PHE A 232 6.85 0.05 -8.09
N LEU A 233 7.43 1.18 -7.69
CA LEU A 233 7.26 2.48 -8.36
C LEU A 233 7.98 2.53 -9.71
N THR A 234 9.13 1.89 -9.86
CA THR A 234 9.85 1.76 -11.12
C THR A 234 9.09 0.83 -12.07
N ILE A 235 8.55 -0.27 -11.53
CA ILE A 235 7.59 -1.16 -12.17
C ILE A 235 6.32 -0.40 -12.58
N GLN A 236 5.91 0.63 -11.87
CA GLN A 236 4.78 1.49 -12.24
C GLN A 236 5.16 2.67 -13.15
N GLY A 237 6.44 3.04 -13.21
CA GLY A 237 6.94 4.29 -13.81
C GLY A 237 6.93 4.34 -15.34
N GLY A 238 6.74 3.21 -16.03
CA GLY A 238 6.55 3.17 -17.47
C GLY A 238 6.48 1.75 -18.06
N PHE A 239 5.91 1.62 -19.25
CA PHE A 239 5.86 0.37 -20.03
C PHE A 239 7.00 0.29 -21.06
N ASP A 240 8.09 1.04 -20.86
CA ASP A 240 9.27 1.04 -21.75
C ASP A 240 10.09 -0.23 -21.63
N GLU A 241 10.17 -0.78 -20.40
CA GLU A 241 10.75 -2.10 -20.11
C GLU A 241 9.67 -3.06 -19.61
N LEU A 242 9.65 -4.27 -20.16
CA LEU A 242 8.74 -5.34 -19.78
C LEU A 242 9.40 -6.23 -18.73
N LEU A 243 8.74 -6.41 -17.58
CA LEU A 243 9.24 -7.21 -16.46
C LEU A 243 9.14 -8.70 -16.74
N CYS A 244 8.12 -9.10 -17.50
CA CYS A 244 7.83 -10.48 -17.86
C CYS A 244 9.01 -11.12 -18.60
N LEU A 245 9.81 -10.33 -19.34
CA LEU A 245 10.95 -10.83 -20.09
C LEU A 245 12.00 -11.50 -19.20
N ASN A 246 12.20 -11.01 -17.97
CA ASN A 246 13.15 -11.61 -17.03
C ASN A 246 12.57 -12.83 -16.31
N ALA A 247 11.25 -12.94 -16.25
CA ALA A 247 10.54 -14.01 -15.56
C ALA A 247 10.13 -15.18 -16.47
N THR A 248 10.22 -15.02 -17.80
CA THR A 248 9.95 -16.09 -18.78
C THR A 248 11.23 -16.87 -19.08
N SER A 249 11.20 -18.19 -18.87
CA SER A 249 12.35 -19.09 -19.00
C SER A 249 12.37 -19.89 -20.32
N ALA A 250 11.24 -20.02 -21.03
CA ALA A 250 11.09 -20.94 -22.16
C ALA A 250 10.49 -20.31 -23.44
N VAL A 251 10.65 -19.00 -23.63
CA VAL A 251 10.13 -18.27 -24.81
C VAL A 251 11.28 -17.63 -25.56
N GLU A 252 11.40 -17.94 -26.85
CA GLU A 252 12.23 -17.14 -27.77
C GLU A 252 11.57 -15.77 -27.98
N LYS A 253 12.29 -14.72 -27.62
CA LYS A 253 11.76 -13.36 -27.55
C LYS A 253 11.98 -12.67 -28.87
N TYR A 254 10.94 -12.56 -29.68
CA TYR A 254 11.01 -11.79 -30.91
C TYR A 254 10.76 -10.30 -30.66
N TRP A 255 11.52 -9.44 -31.34
CA TRP A 255 11.44 -7.98 -31.16
C TRP A 255 10.05 -7.43 -31.48
N TYR A 256 9.38 -7.99 -32.49
CA TYR A 256 8.05 -7.54 -32.90
C TYR A 256 7.00 -7.84 -31.82
N GLN A 257 7.08 -9.01 -31.17
CA GLN A 257 6.19 -9.38 -30.07
C GLN A 257 6.36 -8.47 -28.86
N ILE A 258 7.61 -8.14 -28.52
CA ILE A 258 7.93 -7.19 -27.44
C ILE A 258 7.30 -5.82 -27.72
N GLU A 259 7.46 -5.31 -28.94
CA GLU A 259 6.91 -4.02 -29.35
C GLU A 259 5.37 -4.02 -29.35
N THR A 260 4.73 -5.12 -29.78
CA THR A 260 3.28 -5.29 -29.68
C THR A 260 2.82 -5.17 -28.22
N VAL A 261 3.44 -5.92 -27.31
CA VAL A 261 3.10 -5.89 -25.87
C VAL A 261 3.29 -4.49 -25.28
N LYS A 262 4.39 -3.81 -25.59
CA LYS A 262 4.63 -2.42 -25.14
C LYS A 262 3.57 -1.45 -25.66
N LYS A 263 3.18 -1.56 -26.93
CA LYS A 263 2.14 -0.71 -27.53
C LYS A 263 0.80 -0.93 -26.85
N VAL A 264 0.39 -2.18 -26.63
CA VAL A 264 -0.86 -2.53 -25.95
C VAL A 264 -0.90 -1.94 -24.54
N LEU A 265 0.20 -2.02 -23.80
CA LEU A 265 0.29 -1.49 -22.44
C LEU A 265 0.24 0.05 -22.41
N LYS A 266 0.93 0.74 -23.32
CA LYS A 266 1.03 2.21 -23.34
C LYS A 266 -0.21 2.90 -23.90
N LEU A 267 -0.70 2.43 -25.05
CA LEU A 267 -1.64 3.18 -25.89
C LEU A 267 -3.07 2.69 -25.70
N PHE A 268 -3.26 1.41 -25.42
CA PHE A 268 -4.57 0.77 -25.48
C PHE A 268 -5.19 0.52 -24.10
N HIS A 269 -4.51 0.90 -23.02
CA HIS A 269 -4.98 0.75 -21.64
C HIS A 269 -5.55 -0.66 -21.34
N GLY A 270 -4.96 -1.70 -21.94
CA GLY A 270 -5.39 -3.09 -21.77
C GLY A 270 -6.55 -3.56 -22.64
N ARG A 271 -7.07 -2.75 -23.56
CA ARG A 271 -8.08 -3.16 -24.57
C ARG A 271 -7.49 -3.12 -25.96
N ALA A 272 -7.04 -4.27 -26.45
CA ALA A 272 -6.48 -4.41 -27.79
C ALA A 272 -7.06 -5.63 -28.52
N LEU A 273 -7.09 -5.53 -29.84
CA LEU A 273 -7.33 -6.65 -30.74
C LEU A 273 -6.02 -6.96 -31.46
N LEU A 274 -5.46 -8.15 -31.24
CA LEU A 274 -4.23 -8.62 -31.89
C LEU A 274 -4.60 -9.24 -33.24
N CYS A 275 -4.25 -8.56 -34.32
CA CYS A 275 -4.60 -8.95 -35.69
C CYS A 275 -3.39 -9.46 -36.50
N ASP A 276 -2.34 -9.91 -35.83
CA ASP A 276 -1.15 -10.44 -36.49
C ASP A 276 -1.47 -11.69 -37.30
N GLU A 277 -0.63 -11.99 -38.31
CA GLU A 277 -0.75 -13.19 -39.13
C GLU A 277 -0.74 -14.49 -38.30
N VAL A 278 -1.25 -15.57 -38.90
CA VAL A 278 -1.26 -16.90 -38.29
C VAL A 278 0.18 -17.38 -38.11
N GLY A 279 0.53 -17.85 -36.91
CA GLY A 279 1.87 -18.36 -36.61
C GLY A 279 2.86 -17.33 -36.04
N LEU A 280 2.52 -16.04 -35.98
CA LEU A 280 3.38 -15.00 -35.37
C LEU A 280 3.43 -15.03 -33.83
N GLY A 281 2.69 -15.95 -33.20
CA GLY A 281 2.72 -16.16 -31.75
C GLY A 281 1.81 -15.23 -30.95
N LYS A 282 0.60 -14.94 -31.44
CA LYS A 282 -0.43 -14.18 -30.70
C LYS A 282 -0.69 -14.72 -29.28
N THR A 283 -0.66 -16.04 -29.11
CA THR A 283 -0.78 -16.71 -27.81
C THR A 283 0.38 -16.34 -26.87
N ILE A 284 1.60 -16.22 -27.41
CA ILE A 284 2.80 -15.80 -26.66
C ILE A 284 2.70 -14.32 -26.27
N GLU A 285 2.25 -13.46 -27.17
CA GLU A 285 2.03 -12.04 -26.91
C GLU A 285 0.97 -11.82 -25.82
N ALA A 286 -0.16 -12.55 -25.91
CA ALA A 286 -1.19 -12.54 -24.89
C ALA A 286 -0.67 -13.07 -23.55
N GLY A 287 0.13 -14.14 -23.55
CA GLY A 287 0.81 -14.65 -22.35
C GLY A 287 1.76 -13.63 -21.72
N MET A 288 2.54 -12.92 -22.54
CA MET A 288 3.42 -11.83 -22.09
C MET A 288 2.60 -10.70 -21.46
N LEU A 289 1.49 -10.29 -22.08
CA LEU A 289 0.58 -9.28 -21.51
C LEU A 289 0.02 -9.73 -20.16
N ILE A 290 -0.52 -10.96 -20.07
CA ILE A 290 -1.06 -11.51 -18.83
C ILE A 290 0.02 -11.51 -17.75
N LYS A 291 1.21 -12.05 -18.05
CA LYS A 291 2.32 -12.14 -17.09
C LYS A 291 2.76 -10.75 -16.63
N GLU A 292 2.86 -9.80 -17.55
CA GLU A 292 3.23 -8.42 -17.23
C GLU A 292 2.21 -7.79 -16.28
N TYR A 293 0.92 -7.84 -16.62
CA TYR A 293 -0.13 -7.28 -15.77
C TYR A 293 -0.18 -7.90 -14.37
N LEU A 294 0.07 -9.21 -14.26
CA LEU A 294 0.17 -9.92 -12.98
C LEU A 294 1.39 -9.46 -12.17
N MET A 295 2.57 -9.35 -12.81
CA MET A 295 3.79 -8.91 -12.14
C MET A 295 3.72 -7.46 -11.68
N ARG A 296 3.00 -6.61 -12.41
CA ARG A 296 2.72 -5.22 -12.01
C ARG A 296 1.62 -5.10 -10.96
N GLY A 297 0.94 -6.20 -10.61
CA GLY A 297 -0.16 -6.22 -9.65
C GLY A 297 -1.44 -5.50 -10.13
N MET A 298 -1.53 -5.21 -11.43
CA MET A 298 -2.67 -4.52 -12.06
C MET A 298 -3.87 -5.44 -12.27
N VAL A 299 -3.60 -6.74 -12.46
CA VAL A 299 -4.60 -7.78 -12.69
C VAL A 299 -4.45 -8.84 -11.61
N LYS A 300 -5.58 -9.33 -11.09
CA LYS A 300 -5.64 -10.36 -10.04
C LYS A 300 -6.48 -11.56 -10.45
N ASN A 301 -7.47 -11.35 -11.32
CA ASN A 301 -8.37 -12.35 -11.85
C ASN A 301 -8.34 -12.31 -13.39
N VAL A 302 -8.03 -13.45 -14.02
CA VAL A 302 -7.90 -13.59 -15.48
C VAL A 302 -8.81 -14.69 -15.98
N LEU A 303 -9.56 -14.37 -17.04
CA LEU A 303 -10.35 -15.33 -17.82
C LEU A 303 -9.80 -15.40 -19.24
N VAL A 304 -9.45 -16.60 -19.70
CA VAL A 304 -9.11 -16.87 -21.10
C VAL A 304 -10.24 -17.69 -21.72
N LEU A 305 -10.80 -17.18 -22.81
CA LEU A 305 -11.82 -17.83 -23.62
C LEU A 305 -11.21 -18.25 -24.94
N THR A 306 -11.31 -19.52 -25.27
CA THR A 306 -10.65 -20.10 -26.44
C THR A 306 -11.53 -21.20 -27.05
N PRO A 307 -11.35 -21.61 -28.31
CA PRO A 307 -11.98 -22.81 -28.84
C PRO A 307 -11.67 -24.05 -27.99
N ALA A 308 -12.63 -24.99 -27.88
CA ALA A 308 -12.47 -26.18 -27.02
C ALA A 308 -11.17 -26.98 -27.27
N PRO A 309 -10.72 -27.20 -28.52
CA PRO A 309 -9.47 -27.94 -28.77
C PRO A 309 -8.21 -27.24 -28.26
N LEU A 310 -8.24 -25.92 -28.09
CA LEU A 310 -7.08 -25.11 -27.72
C LEU A 310 -6.97 -24.89 -26.21
N VAL A 311 -7.97 -25.30 -25.42
CA VAL A 311 -7.98 -25.12 -23.94
C VAL A 311 -6.75 -25.76 -23.30
N SER A 312 -6.46 -27.03 -23.62
CA SER A 312 -5.33 -27.75 -23.04
C SER A 312 -3.99 -27.16 -23.50
N GLN A 313 -3.89 -26.74 -24.77
CA GLN A 313 -2.70 -26.07 -25.29
C GLN A 313 -2.43 -24.75 -24.55
N TRP A 314 -3.46 -23.92 -24.34
CA TRP A 314 -3.33 -22.70 -23.57
C TRP A 314 -2.85 -22.96 -22.14
N LYS A 315 -3.37 -24.00 -21.48
CA LYS A 315 -2.95 -24.39 -20.13
C LYS A 315 -1.47 -24.76 -20.10
N GLU A 316 -1.03 -25.63 -21.01
CA GLU A 316 0.36 -26.07 -21.11
C GLU A 316 1.29 -24.90 -21.41
N GLU A 317 0.93 -24.03 -22.35
CA GLU A 317 1.75 -22.86 -22.69
C GLU A 317 1.86 -21.87 -21.52
N MET A 318 0.76 -21.56 -20.84
CA MET A 318 0.78 -20.67 -19.66
C MET A 318 1.63 -21.25 -18.52
N GLN A 319 1.55 -22.55 -18.28
CA GLN A 319 2.32 -23.21 -17.24
C GLN A 319 3.80 -23.32 -17.62
N ALA A 320 4.13 -23.87 -18.79
CA ALA A 320 5.50 -24.16 -19.20
C ALA A 320 6.30 -22.89 -19.52
N LYS A 321 5.68 -21.91 -20.21
CA LYS A 321 6.39 -20.72 -20.71
C LYS A 321 6.34 -19.55 -19.75
N PHE A 322 5.22 -19.39 -19.03
CA PHE A 322 4.97 -18.24 -18.15
C PHE A 322 4.91 -18.59 -16.67
N GLY A 323 4.91 -19.88 -16.30
CA GLY A 323 4.83 -20.33 -14.92
C GLY A 323 3.52 -19.92 -14.24
N ILE A 324 2.42 -19.83 -15.00
CA ILE A 324 1.10 -19.47 -14.48
C ILE A 324 0.21 -20.70 -14.56
N GLU A 325 -0.29 -21.13 -13.40
CA GLU A 325 -1.22 -22.25 -13.30
C GLU A 325 -2.66 -21.76 -13.50
N PHE A 326 -3.31 -22.26 -14.54
CA PHE A 326 -4.72 -22.00 -14.84
C PHE A 326 -5.53 -23.27 -14.61
N LEU A 327 -6.74 -23.09 -14.07
CA LEU A 327 -7.75 -24.14 -14.03
C LEU A 327 -8.54 -24.15 -15.33
N THR A 328 -8.87 -25.32 -15.83
CA THR A 328 -9.60 -25.49 -17.08
C THR A 328 -10.91 -26.21 -16.92
N THR A 329 -11.79 -26.08 -17.91
CA THR A 329 -13.05 -26.85 -17.96
C THR A 329 -12.84 -28.35 -18.16
N ASP A 330 -11.62 -28.79 -18.47
CA ASP A 330 -11.25 -30.20 -18.60
C ASP A 330 -10.83 -30.81 -17.25
N ASP A 331 -10.60 -29.97 -16.23
CA ASP A 331 -10.18 -30.41 -14.90
C ASP A 331 -11.35 -30.99 -14.09
N GLU A 332 -11.06 -31.96 -13.22
CA GLU A 332 -12.05 -32.61 -12.35
C GLU A 332 -12.81 -31.61 -11.45
N GLU A 333 -12.16 -30.50 -11.12
CA GLU A 333 -12.71 -29.42 -10.32
C GLU A 333 -13.96 -28.79 -10.97
N PHE A 334 -13.97 -28.67 -12.30
CA PHE A 334 -15.13 -28.16 -13.05
C PHE A 334 -16.30 -29.14 -13.02
N THR A 335 -16.02 -30.45 -13.10
CA THR A 335 -17.05 -31.49 -13.05
C THR A 335 -17.65 -31.62 -11.65
N SER A 336 -16.83 -31.45 -10.62
CA SER A 336 -17.21 -31.64 -9.22
C SER A 336 -17.97 -30.45 -8.65
N ASP A 337 -17.50 -29.22 -8.89
CA ASP A 337 -18.15 -27.98 -8.44
C ASP A 337 -18.03 -26.85 -9.48
N PRO A 338 -18.97 -26.79 -10.46
CA PRO A 338 -18.97 -25.73 -11.47
C PRO A 338 -19.06 -24.33 -10.87
N ALA A 339 -19.81 -24.14 -9.78
CA ALA A 339 -20.00 -22.83 -9.17
C ALA A 339 -18.75 -22.35 -8.42
N GLY A 340 -18.04 -23.26 -7.76
CA GLY A 340 -16.74 -23.00 -7.16
C GLY A 340 -15.63 -22.76 -8.18
N PHE A 341 -15.67 -23.48 -9.31
CA PHE A 341 -14.72 -23.31 -10.41
C PHE A 341 -14.71 -21.87 -10.96
N TRP A 342 -15.87 -21.30 -11.30
CA TRP A 342 -15.96 -19.96 -11.88
C TRP A 342 -15.52 -18.82 -10.94
N LYS A 343 -15.46 -19.09 -9.62
CA LYS A 343 -14.97 -18.15 -8.59
C LYS A 343 -13.45 -18.14 -8.43
N LYS A 344 -12.73 -19.06 -9.09
CA LYS A 344 -11.27 -19.12 -9.03
C LYS A 344 -10.67 -17.95 -9.82
N ARG A 345 -9.38 -17.69 -9.59
CA ARG A 345 -8.71 -16.47 -10.07
C ARG A 345 -8.16 -16.59 -11.50
N PHE A 346 -7.73 -17.77 -11.90
CA PHE A 346 -7.11 -18.02 -13.20
C PHE A 346 -7.85 -19.15 -13.88
N ILE A 347 -8.64 -18.80 -14.89
CA ILE A 347 -9.53 -19.75 -15.58
C ILE A 347 -9.27 -19.69 -17.09
N ILE A 348 -9.12 -20.86 -17.71
CA ILE A 348 -9.20 -21.03 -19.16
C ILE A 348 -10.45 -21.86 -19.44
N ALA A 349 -11.34 -21.38 -20.30
CA ALA A 349 -12.55 -22.10 -20.63
C ALA A 349 -12.85 -22.02 -22.12
N SER A 350 -13.53 -23.05 -22.63
CA SER A 350 -14.05 -22.96 -23.98
C SER A 350 -15.17 -21.92 -24.07
N LEU A 351 -15.20 -21.14 -25.16
CA LEU A 351 -16.25 -20.14 -25.36
C LEU A 351 -17.65 -20.77 -25.37
N ASN A 352 -17.79 -21.98 -25.94
CA ASN A 352 -19.04 -22.73 -25.98
C ASN A 352 -19.49 -23.15 -24.56
N THR A 353 -18.55 -23.61 -23.73
CA THR A 353 -18.84 -24.00 -22.35
C THR A 353 -19.24 -22.78 -21.52
N ALA A 354 -18.56 -21.63 -21.70
CA ALA A 354 -18.88 -20.38 -21.01
C ALA A 354 -20.25 -19.81 -21.43
N LYS A 355 -20.59 -19.88 -22.72
CA LYS A 355 -21.87 -19.39 -23.28
C LYS A 355 -23.07 -20.30 -22.95
N SER A 356 -22.86 -21.53 -22.49
CA SER A 356 -23.95 -22.45 -22.15
C SER A 356 -24.89 -21.85 -21.10
N ALA A 357 -26.19 -22.07 -21.24
CA ALA A 357 -27.23 -21.53 -20.34
C ALA A 357 -26.99 -21.84 -18.85
N LYS A 358 -26.32 -22.97 -18.56
CA LYS A 358 -25.95 -23.36 -17.19
C LYS A 358 -24.83 -22.50 -16.60
N ASN A 359 -23.85 -22.11 -17.41
CA ASN A 359 -22.62 -21.47 -16.96
C ASN A 359 -22.62 -19.96 -17.15
N MET A 360 -23.31 -19.45 -18.18
CA MET A 360 -23.36 -18.02 -18.51
C MET A 360 -23.66 -17.14 -17.28
N PRO A 361 -24.66 -17.44 -16.43
CA PRO A 361 -24.91 -16.63 -15.24
C PRO A 361 -23.72 -16.59 -14.28
N LEU A 362 -23.08 -17.74 -14.04
CA LEU A 362 -21.94 -17.89 -13.13
C LEU A 362 -20.69 -17.15 -13.63
N VAL A 363 -20.46 -17.18 -14.95
CA VAL A 363 -19.35 -16.46 -15.59
C VAL A 363 -19.58 -14.95 -15.47
N THR A 364 -20.80 -14.48 -15.77
CA THR A 364 -21.10 -13.03 -15.77
C THR A 364 -21.22 -12.42 -14.38
N GLU A 365 -21.51 -13.22 -13.35
CA GLU A 365 -21.58 -12.76 -11.96
C GLU A 365 -20.19 -12.37 -11.42
N GLN A 366 -19.14 -13.01 -11.93
CA GLN A 366 -17.78 -12.81 -11.45
C GLN A 366 -17.11 -11.60 -12.09
N PHE A 367 -16.30 -10.89 -11.31
CA PHE A 367 -15.47 -9.80 -11.81
C PHE A 367 -14.08 -10.30 -12.24
N TYR A 368 -13.76 -10.11 -13.53
CA TYR A 368 -12.46 -10.38 -14.12
C TYR A 368 -11.74 -9.07 -14.44
N ASP A 369 -10.49 -8.93 -14.01
CA ASP A 369 -9.69 -7.73 -14.31
C ASP A 369 -9.18 -7.78 -15.76
N LEU A 370 -8.98 -8.98 -16.30
CA LEU A 370 -8.53 -9.22 -17.67
C LEU A 370 -9.30 -10.38 -18.29
N VAL A 371 -9.83 -10.15 -19.48
CA VAL A 371 -10.46 -11.19 -20.31
C VAL A 371 -9.70 -11.26 -21.62
N VAL A 372 -9.22 -12.46 -21.96
CA VAL A 372 -8.59 -12.75 -23.25
C VAL A 372 -9.54 -13.62 -24.05
N VAL A 373 -9.81 -13.25 -25.29
CA VAL A 373 -10.65 -14.04 -26.20
C VAL A 373 -9.79 -14.42 -27.40
N ASP A 374 -9.48 -15.70 -27.50
CA ASP A 374 -8.78 -16.28 -28.63
C ASP A 374 -9.77 -16.62 -29.75
N GLU A 375 -9.29 -16.52 -30.99
CA GLU A 375 -10.10 -16.71 -32.20
C GLU A 375 -11.43 -15.92 -32.21
N ALA A 376 -11.35 -14.63 -31.85
CA ALA A 376 -12.50 -13.72 -31.74
C ALA A 376 -13.26 -13.45 -33.06
N HIS A 377 -12.85 -14.08 -34.16
CA HIS A 377 -13.54 -14.00 -35.44
C HIS A 377 -14.76 -14.95 -35.53
N HIS A 378 -14.87 -15.90 -34.60
CA HIS A 378 -16.01 -16.80 -34.39
C HIS A 378 -17.03 -16.22 -33.41
#